data_AF-A0A1G0ZKY2-F1
#
_entry.id   AF-A0A1G0ZKY2-F1
#
_cell.length_a   1.000
_cell.length_b   1.000
_cell.length_c   1.000
_cell.angle_alpha   90.00
_cell.angle_beta   90.00
_cell.angle_gamma   90.00
#
_symmetry.space_group_name_H-M   'P 1'
#
loop_
_entity.id
_entity.type
_entity.pdbx_description
1 polymer ?
#
loop_
_entity_poly.entity_id
_entity_poly.type
_entity_poly.pdbx_seq_one_letter_code
_entity_poly.pdbx_strand_id
1 'polypeptide(L)'
;MVSVNKTERKIPWGKVVALLLLFLFAIQSLVGFIFLSVKINDGVRQIADGLRQLGEGEPELWKGRSRLEAGKKEEAEGKEEYARAKENLFLVWADKLLYGGEGFEEAGERIAAGGKEIAIGQGKVDVGEKQVAAGRLAVRLGVEQLRQARQARLSCALLVFVFTSLLVVFGIRWRKPLARTFLHRGSSKT
;
A
#
# COMPACT_ATOMS: atom_id res chain seq x y z
N MET A 1 49.07 -46.63 50.15
CA MET A 1 49.40 -45.64 49.10
C MET A 1 48.11 -45.21 48.43
N VAL A 2 47.95 -43.90 48.29
CA VAL A 2 46.67 -43.18 48.19
C VAL A 2 46.04 -43.30 46.79
N SER A 3 44.74 -43.60 46.77
CA SER A 3 43.91 -43.70 45.57
C SER A 3 43.71 -42.31 44.94
N VAL A 4 44.29 -42.11 43.76
CA VAL A 4 44.17 -40.86 42.99
C VAL A 4 42.82 -40.84 42.27
N ASN A 5 41.83 -40.21 42.90
CA ASN A 5 40.48 -40.07 42.38
C ASN A 5 40.46 -39.06 41.21
N LYS A 6 40.36 -39.58 39.98
CA LYS A 6 40.31 -38.81 38.73
C LYS A 6 38.93 -38.17 38.56
N THR A 7 38.73 -37.00 39.15
CA THR A 7 37.51 -36.19 38.94
C THR A 7 37.66 -35.35 37.67
N GLU A 8 37.35 -35.95 36.51
CA GLU A 8 37.25 -35.24 35.25
C GLU A 8 36.11 -34.21 35.32
N ARG A 9 36.47 -32.94 35.47
CA ARG A 9 35.55 -31.80 35.50
C ARG A 9 34.93 -31.60 34.11
N LYS A 10 33.76 -32.22 33.89
CA LYS A 10 32.96 -32.05 32.66
C LYS A 10 32.46 -30.61 32.54
N ILE A 11 32.91 -29.92 31.50
CA ILE A 11 32.30 -28.66 31.02
C ILE A 11 30.80 -28.95 30.81
N PRO A 12 29.88 -28.13 31.33
CA PRO A 12 28.46 -28.36 31.14
C PRO A 12 28.06 -27.94 29.72
N TRP A 13 28.54 -28.68 28.72
CA TRP A 13 28.32 -28.45 27.29
C TRP A 13 26.85 -28.22 26.95
N GLY A 14 25.92 -28.91 27.64
CA GLY A 14 24.48 -28.68 27.49
C GLY A 14 24.03 -27.24 27.79
N LYS A 15 24.68 -26.55 28.75
CA LYS A 15 24.38 -25.14 29.08
C LYS A 15 24.95 -24.18 28.04
N VAL A 16 26.12 -24.49 27.49
CA VAL A 16 26.76 -23.69 26.44
C VAL A 16 25.95 -23.80 25.14
N VAL A 17 25.55 -25.03 24.78
CA VAL A 17 24.68 -25.29 23.62
C VAL A 17 23.33 -24.58 23.78
N ALA A 18 22.73 -24.61 24.98
CA ALA A 18 21.48 -23.89 25.25
C ALA A 18 21.61 -22.36 25.08
N LEU A 19 22.72 -21.77 25.54
CA LEU A 19 22.99 -20.33 25.37
C LEU A 19 23.21 -19.95 23.90
N LEU A 20 23.91 -20.80 23.15
CA LEU A 20 24.20 -20.56 21.73
C LEU A 20 22.92 -20.68 20.88
N LEU A 21 22.04 -21.65 21.19
CA LEU A 21 20.73 -21.77 20.57
C LEU A 21 19.82 -20.57 20.87
N LEU A 22 19.80 -20.08 22.12
CA LEU A 22 19.05 -18.88 22.48
C LEU A 22 19.57 -17.62 21.77
N PHE A 23 20.88 -17.50 21.61
CA PHE A 23 21.50 -16.41 20.87
C PHE A 23 21.15 -16.45 19.38
N LEU A 24 21.21 -17.63 18.76
CA LEU A 24 20.75 -17.82 17.37
C LEU A 24 19.27 -17.49 17.19
N PHE A 25 18.42 -17.89 18.15
CA PHE A 25 16.99 -17.58 18.13
C PHE A 25 16.73 -16.07 18.28
N ALA A 26 17.52 -15.38 19.11
CA ALA A 26 17.47 -13.93 19.25
C ALA A 26 17.87 -13.21 17.96
N ILE A 27 18.91 -13.69 17.26
CA ILE A 27 19.30 -13.16 15.94
C ILE A 27 18.17 -13.37 14.92
N GLN A 28 17.60 -14.57 14.86
CA GLN A 28 16.47 -14.88 13.96
C GLN A 28 15.28 -13.95 14.21
N SER A 29 14.96 -13.68 15.49
CA SER A 29 13.90 -12.76 15.88
C SER A 29 14.21 -11.30 15.50
N LEU A 30 15.47 -10.87 15.61
CA LEU A 30 15.90 -9.52 15.24
C LEU A 30 15.79 -9.30 13.73
N VAL A 31 16.20 -10.28 12.93
CA VAL A 31 16.07 -10.25 11.47
C VAL A 31 14.61 -10.14 11.06
N GLY A 32 13.72 -10.95 11.67
CA GLY A 32 12.28 -10.87 11.43
C GLY A 32 11.68 -9.51 11.81
N PHE A 33 12.12 -8.91 12.91
CA PHE A 33 11.69 -7.58 13.34
C PHE A 33 12.12 -6.48 12.37
N ILE A 34 13.37 -6.51 11.90
CA ILE A 34 13.88 -5.53 10.92
C ILE A 34 13.11 -5.66 9.61
N PHE A 35 12.93 -6.88 9.11
CA PHE A 35 12.20 -7.15 7.87
C PHE A 35 10.74 -6.63 7.95
N LEU A 36 10.04 -6.95 9.03
CA LEU A 36 8.67 -6.46 9.25
C LEU A 36 8.62 -4.92 9.35
N SER A 37 9.63 -4.31 9.94
CA SER A 37 9.73 -2.85 10.08
C SER A 37 9.87 -2.15 8.72
N VAL A 38 10.72 -2.68 7.84
CA VAL A 38 10.87 -2.17 6.46
C VAL A 38 9.55 -2.30 5.72
N LYS A 39 8.91 -3.48 5.77
CA LYS A 39 7.64 -3.73 5.08
C LYS A 39 6.50 -2.82 5.54
N ILE A 40 6.43 -2.50 6.84
CA ILE A 40 5.47 -1.52 7.37
C ILE A 40 5.76 -0.12 6.82
N ASN A 41 7.01 0.29 6.78
CA ASN A 41 7.38 1.62 6.29
C ASN A 41 7.09 1.77 4.78
N ASP A 42 7.39 0.74 3.99
CA ASP A 42 7.08 0.72 2.57
C ASP A 42 5.57 0.73 2.32
N GLY A 43 4.80 -0.04 3.10
CA GLY A 43 3.33 -0.01 3.03
C GLY A 43 2.74 1.36 3.39
N VAL A 44 3.30 2.07 4.38
CA VAL A 44 2.88 3.45 4.71
C VAL A 44 3.16 4.40 3.55
N ARG A 45 4.33 4.28 2.90
CA ARG A 45 4.68 5.10 1.73
C ARG A 45 3.74 4.83 0.56
N GLN A 46 3.50 3.56 0.23
CA GLN A 46 2.57 3.19 -0.85
C GLN A 46 1.17 3.73 -0.63
N ILE A 47 0.66 3.71 0.61
CA ILE A 47 -0.64 4.29 0.94
C ILE A 47 -0.62 5.81 0.78
N ALA A 48 0.43 6.48 1.23
CA ALA A 48 0.57 7.93 1.06
C ALA A 48 0.61 8.33 -0.42
N ASP A 49 1.35 7.57 -1.23
CA ASP A 49 1.42 7.77 -2.68
C ASP A 49 0.05 7.52 -3.34
N GLY A 50 -0.65 6.46 -2.95
CA GLY A 50 -2.00 6.17 -3.44
C GLY A 50 -3.02 7.25 -3.04
N LEU A 51 -2.92 7.79 -1.82
CA LEU A 51 -3.73 8.93 -1.37
C LEU A 51 -3.43 10.21 -2.16
N ARG A 52 -2.16 10.47 -2.48
CA ARG A 52 -1.78 11.59 -3.34
C ARG A 52 -2.36 11.43 -4.74
N GLN A 53 -2.22 10.25 -5.35
CA GLN A 53 -2.76 9.97 -6.68
C GLN A 53 -4.28 10.11 -6.71
N LEU A 54 -4.99 9.65 -5.67
CA LEU A 54 -6.44 9.88 -5.54
C LEU A 54 -6.77 11.37 -5.41
N GLY A 55 -6.01 12.09 -4.58
CA GLY A 55 -6.19 13.53 -4.39
C GLY A 55 -5.93 14.37 -5.65
N GLU A 56 -5.06 13.90 -6.54
CA GLU A 56 -4.78 14.52 -7.84
C GLU A 56 -5.80 14.08 -8.91
N GLY A 57 -6.19 12.81 -8.94
CA GLY A 57 -7.12 12.26 -9.94
C GLY A 57 -8.60 12.64 -9.75
N GLU A 58 -9.04 12.82 -8.51
CA GLU A 58 -10.42 13.21 -8.19
C GLU A 58 -10.83 14.61 -8.74
N PRO A 59 -10.02 15.68 -8.59
CA PRO A 59 -10.33 16.97 -9.21
C PRO A 59 -10.22 16.93 -10.73
N GLU A 60 -9.33 16.12 -11.31
CA GLU A 60 -9.29 15.91 -12.76
C GLU A 60 -10.56 15.24 -13.28
N LEU A 61 -11.04 14.22 -12.59
CA LEU A 61 -12.30 13.55 -12.89
C LEU A 61 -13.48 14.51 -12.81
N TRP A 62 -13.51 15.37 -11.77
CA TRP A 62 -14.53 16.40 -11.63
C TRP A 62 -14.50 17.42 -12.77
N LYS A 63 -13.31 17.89 -13.16
CA LYS A 63 -13.14 18.76 -14.34
C LYS A 63 -13.61 18.07 -15.62
N GLY A 64 -13.30 16.79 -15.80
CA GLY A 64 -13.77 15.98 -16.92
C GLY A 64 -15.29 15.88 -16.97
N ARG A 65 -15.93 15.64 -15.82
CA ARG A 65 -17.40 15.62 -15.70
C ARG A 65 -18.02 16.97 -16.03
N SER A 66 -17.47 18.06 -15.50
CA SER A 66 -17.96 19.42 -15.77
C SER A 66 -17.85 19.78 -17.26
N ARG A 67 -16.74 19.42 -17.92
CA ARG A 67 -16.58 19.59 -19.38
C ARG A 67 -17.59 18.76 -20.17
N LEU A 68 -17.84 17.52 -19.75
CA LEU A 68 -18.83 16.65 -20.37
C LEU A 68 -20.25 17.22 -20.24
N GLU A 69 -20.62 17.76 -19.08
CA GLU A 69 -21.90 18.42 -18.86
C GLU A 69 -22.06 19.68 -19.71
N ALA A 70 -21.00 20.49 -19.81
CA ALA A 70 -20.98 21.66 -20.69
C ALA A 70 -21.18 21.26 -22.16
N GLY A 71 -20.43 20.27 -22.65
CA GLY A 71 -20.59 19.76 -24.01
C GLY A 71 -21.99 19.21 -24.28
N LYS A 72 -22.61 18.52 -23.30
CA LYS A 72 -24.00 18.04 -23.42
C LYS A 72 -24.99 19.16 -23.59
N LYS A 73 -24.78 20.27 -22.89
CA LYS A 73 -25.62 21.45 -23.00
C LYS A 73 -25.45 22.12 -24.37
N GLU A 74 -24.21 22.27 -24.83
CA GLU A 74 -23.90 22.83 -26.15
C GLU A 74 -24.48 21.98 -27.29
N GLU A 75 -24.40 20.65 -27.20
CA GLU A 75 -25.04 19.76 -28.19
C GLU A 75 -26.57 19.87 -28.17
N ALA A 76 -27.18 20.05 -27.00
CA ALA A 76 -28.62 20.24 -26.88
C ALA A 76 -29.07 21.59 -27.49
N GLU A 77 -28.34 22.67 -27.21
CA GLU A 77 -28.56 23.99 -27.80
C GLU A 77 -28.40 23.96 -29.33
N GLY A 78 -27.34 23.32 -29.83
CA GLY A 78 -27.10 23.15 -31.27
C GLY A 78 -28.18 22.31 -31.97
N LYS A 79 -28.71 21.27 -31.29
CA LYS A 79 -29.86 20.50 -31.80
C LYS A 79 -31.13 21.35 -31.91
N GLU A 80 -31.39 22.21 -30.92
CA GLU A 80 -32.54 23.09 -30.93
C GLU A 80 -32.43 24.15 -32.04
N GLU A 81 -31.25 24.76 -32.20
CA GLU A 81 -30.98 25.72 -33.27
C GLU A 81 -31.14 25.08 -34.65
N TYR A 82 -30.60 23.87 -34.84
CA TYR A 82 -30.76 23.10 -36.07
C TYR A 82 -32.23 22.77 -36.37
N ALA A 83 -33.02 22.42 -35.35
CA ALA A 83 -34.44 22.15 -35.51
C ALA A 83 -35.20 23.41 -35.94
N ARG A 84 -34.96 24.55 -35.27
CA ARG A 84 -35.54 25.85 -35.64
C ARG A 84 -35.15 26.29 -37.05
N ALA A 85 -33.90 26.06 -37.45
CA ALA A 85 -33.43 26.36 -38.80
C ALA A 85 -34.16 25.51 -39.86
N LYS A 86 -34.43 24.22 -39.57
CA LYS A 86 -35.21 23.34 -40.44
C LYS A 86 -36.68 23.73 -40.57
N GLU A 87 -37.26 24.32 -39.53
CA GLU A 87 -38.65 24.82 -39.58
C GLU A 87 -38.77 26.11 -40.42
N ASN A 88 -37.66 26.85 -40.60
CA ASN A 88 -37.63 28.04 -41.43
C ASN A 88 -37.47 27.68 -42.92
N LEU A 89 -38.61 27.60 -43.63
CA LEU A 89 -38.67 27.31 -45.06
C LEU A 89 -37.77 28.20 -45.93
N PHE A 90 -37.55 29.46 -45.55
CA PHE A 90 -36.66 30.36 -46.29
C PHE A 90 -35.20 29.91 -46.21
N LEU A 91 -34.73 29.53 -45.02
CA LEU A 91 -33.37 29.01 -44.83
C LEU A 91 -33.15 27.69 -45.57
N VAL A 92 -34.12 26.78 -45.47
CA VAL A 92 -34.08 25.49 -46.19
C VAL A 92 -34.07 25.69 -47.70
N TRP A 93 -34.89 26.61 -48.21
CA TRP A 93 -34.94 26.90 -49.64
C TRP A 93 -33.66 27.60 -50.13
N ALA A 94 -33.13 28.55 -49.35
CA ALA A 94 -31.87 29.21 -49.64
C ALA A 94 -30.70 28.22 -49.67
N ASP A 95 -30.61 27.30 -48.70
CA ASP A 95 -29.60 26.25 -48.68
C ASP A 95 -29.72 25.31 -49.87
N LYS A 96 -30.94 24.92 -50.25
CA LYS A 96 -31.17 24.09 -51.43
C LYS A 96 -30.80 24.77 -52.74
N LEU A 97 -31.02 26.08 -52.85
CA LEU A 97 -30.72 26.84 -54.06
C LEU A 97 -29.24 27.19 -54.19
N LEU A 98 -28.60 27.58 -53.08
CA LEU A 98 -27.21 28.05 -53.07
C LEU A 98 -26.19 26.92 -52.88
N TYR A 99 -26.54 25.91 -52.07
CA TYR A 99 -25.63 24.84 -51.64
C TYR A 99 -26.18 23.44 -51.93
N GLY A 100 -27.28 23.32 -52.69
CA GLY A 100 -27.87 22.03 -53.04
C GLY A 100 -28.49 21.26 -51.87
N GLY A 101 -28.52 21.82 -50.67
CA GLY A 101 -28.98 21.16 -49.44
C GLY A 101 -27.86 20.61 -48.55
N GLU A 102 -26.59 20.77 -48.95
CA GLU A 102 -25.44 20.21 -48.23
C GLU A 102 -25.22 20.86 -46.86
N GLY A 103 -25.61 22.13 -46.67
CA GLY A 103 -25.39 22.84 -45.40
C GLY A 103 -26.18 22.24 -44.24
N PHE A 104 -27.44 21.86 -44.46
CA PHE A 104 -28.24 21.16 -43.45
C PHE A 104 -27.78 19.72 -43.22
N GLU A 105 -27.22 19.06 -44.22
CA GLU A 105 -26.66 17.71 -44.08
C GLU A 105 -25.39 17.76 -43.23
N GLU A 106 -24.46 18.65 -43.54
CA GLU A 106 -23.22 18.86 -42.79
C GLU A 106 -23.49 19.25 -41.33
N ALA A 107 -24.43 20.17 -41.09
CA ALA A 107 -24.83 20.53 -39.72
C ALA A 107 -25.42 19.34 -38.94
N GLY A 108 -26.20 18.48 -39.61
CA GLY A 108 -26.71 17.24 -39.02
C GLY A 108 -25.60 16.24 -38.68
N GLU A 109 -24.63 16.09 -39.58
CA GLU A 109 -23.44 15.25 -39.35
C GLU A 109 -22.59 15.77 -38.17
N ARG A 110 -22.38 17.08 -38.08
CA ARG A 110 -21.64 17.71 -36.96
C ARG A 110 -22.31 17.45 -35.62
N ILE A 111 -23.65 17.56 -35.56
CA ILE A 111 -24.42 17.23 -34.34
C ILE A 111 -24.27 15.75 -34.00
N ALA A 112 -24.37 14.85 -34.99
CA ALA A 112 -24.20 13.42 -34.77
C ALA A 112 -22.78 13.05 -34.32
N ALA A 113 -21.76 13.72 -34.85
CA ALA A 113 -20.37 13.59 -34.43
C ALA A 113 -20.17 14.06 -32.98
N GLY A 114 -20.73 15.23 -32.62
CA GLY A 114 -20.74 15.73 -31.25
C GLY A 114 -21.34 14.71 -30.27
N GLY A 115 -22.50 14.14 -30.61
CA GLY A 115 -23.13 13.09 -29.79
C GLY A 115 -22.25 11.86 -29.56
N LYS A 116 -21.47 11.45 -30.58
CA LYS A 116 -20.50 10.37 -30.42
C LYS A 116 -19.35 10.77 -29.49
N GLU A 117 -18.83 11.99 -29.60
CA GLU A 117 -17.79 12.48 -28.70
C GLU A 117 -18.25 12.55 -27.25
N ILE A 118 -19.48 12.99 -27.00
CA ILE A 118 -20.09 12.98 -25.67
C ILE A 118 -20.20 11.56 -25.13
N ALA A 119 -20.66 10.60 -25.94
CA ALA A 119 -20.74 9.20 -25.51
C ALA A 119 -19.36 8.64 -25.14
N ILE A 120 -18.32 8.94 -25.93
CA ILE A 120 -16.93 8.59 -25.63
C ILE A 120 -16.45 9.26 -24.33
N GLY A 121 -16.73 10.55 -24.16
CA GLY A 121 -16.39 11.32 -22.96
C GLY A 121 -17.06 10.74 -21.71
N GLN A 122 -18.32 10.32 -21.81
CA GLN A 122 -19.04 9.67 -20.73
C GLN A 122 -18.45 8.32 -20.36
N GLY A 123 -18.03 7.52 -21.35
CA GLY A 123 -17.28 6.29 -21.11
C GLY A 123 -15.97 6.54 -20.37
N LYS A 124 -15.22 7.59 -20.73
CA LYS A 124 -13.98 7.98 -20.03
C LYS A 124 -14.24 8.38 -18.57
N VAL A 125 -15.29 9.15 -18.30
CA VAL A 125 -15.67 9.54 -16.93
C VAL A 125 -16.06 8.32 -16.10
N ASP A 126 -16.87 7.39 -16.63
CA ASP A 126 -17.26 6.16 -15.93
C ASP A 126 -16.05 5.28 -15.59
N VAL A 127 -15.10 5.14 -16.52
CA VAL A 127 -13.83 4.44 -16.27
C VAL A 127 -13.02 5.14 -15.18
N GLY A 128 -12.93 6.47 -15.23
CA GLY A 128 -12.24 7.26 -14.20
C GLY A 128 -12.88 7.12 -12.82
N GLU A 129 -14.21 7.12 -12.72
CA GLU A 129 -14.94 6.89 -11.47
C GLU A 129 -14.65 5.52 -10.88
N LYS A 130 -14.65 4.47 -11.72
CA LYS A 130 -14.29 3.11 -11.31
C LYS A 130 -12.84 3.03 -10.81
N GLN A 131 -11.90 3.72 -11.46
CA GLN A 131 -10.51 3.77 -11.03
C GLN A 131 -10.35 4.46 -9.67
N VAL A 132 -11.01 5.61 -9.46
CA VAL A 132 -11.00 6.31 -8.16
C VAL A 132 -11.63 5.43 -7.06
N ALA A 133 -12.73 4.73 -7.35
CA ALA A 133 -13.36 3.81 -6.41
C ALA A 133 -12.44 2.63 -6.04
N ALA A 134 -11.79 2.02 -7.04
CA ALA A 134 -10.83 0.93 -6.84
C ALA A 134 -9.61 1.41 -6.04
N GLY A 135 -9.08 2.59 -6.33
CA GLY A 135 -7.96 3.18 -5.58
C GLY A 135 -8.32 3.43 -4.12
N ARG A 136 -9.53 3.94 -3.83
CA ARG A 136 -10.01 4.13 -2.45
C ARG A 136 -10.13 2.80 -1.69
N LEU A 137 -10.59 1.74 -2.35
CA LEU A 137 -10.64 0.38 -1.77
C LEU A 137 -9.23 -0.14 -1.49
N ALA A 138 -8.29 0.01 -2.43
CA ALA A 138 -6.91 -0.41 -2.25
C ALA A 138 -6.24 0.29 -1.07
N VAL A 139 -6.43 1.61 -0.94
CA VAL A 139 -5.94 2.39 0.22
C VAL A 139 -6.54 1.85 1.52
N ARG A 140 -7.85 1.60 1.58
CA ARG A 140 -8.51 1.04 2.77
C ARG A 140 -7.95 -0.32 3.17
N LEU A 141 -7.79 -1.23 2.21
CA LEU A 141 -7.21 -2.55 2.44
C LEU A 141 -5.75 -2.45 2.90
N GLY A 142 -4.97 -1.55 2.30
CA GLY A 142 -3.59 -1.29 2.72
C GLY A 142 -3.51 -0.79 4.17
N VAL A 143 -4.41 0.10 4.58
CA VAL A 143 -4.48 0.60 5.97
C VAL A 143 -4.79 -0.54 6.94
N GLU A 144 -5.71 -1.43 6.59
CA GLU A 144 -6.05 -2.59 7.43
C GLU A 144 -4.88 -3.58 7.54
N GLN A 145 -4.19 -3.86 6.43
CA GLN A 145 -2.99 -4.70 6.44
C GLN A 145 -1.87 -4.08 7.29
N LEU A 146 -1.67 -2.76 7.24
CA LEU A 146 -0.72 -2.07 8.11
C LEU A 146 -1.09 -2.19 9.59
N ARG A 147 -2.38 -2.14 9.93
CA ARG A 147 -2.87 -2.34 11.30
C ARG A 147 -2.51 -3.74 11.81
N GLN A 148 -2.76 -4.76 11.01
CA GLN A 148 -2.38 -6.14 11.33
C GLN A 148 -0.87 -6.31 11.46
N ALA A 149 -0.08 -5.74 10.54
CA ALA A 149 1.38 -5.78 10.59
C ALA A 149 1.94 -5.08 11.84
N ARG A 150 1.33 -3.97 12.28
CA ARG A 150 1.69 -3.29 13.54
C ARG A 150 1.40 -4.16 14.76
N GLN A 151 0.27 -4.86 14.79
CA GLN A 151 -0.04 -5.80 15.89
C GLN A 151 0.95 -6.96 15.94
N ALA A 152 1.29 -7.54 14.78
CA ALA A 152 2.32 -8.59 14.69
C ALA A 152 3.70 -8.09 15.15
N ARG A 153 4.00 -6.80 14.95
CA ARG A 153 5.23 -6.19 15.46
C ARG A 153 5.23 -6.08 16.99
N LEU A 154 4.09 -5.72 17.59
CA LEU A 154 3.97 -5.68 19.06
C LEU A 154 4.11 -7.07 19.68
N SER A 155 3.51 -8.10 19.08
CA SER A 155 3.68 -9.48 19.57
C SER A 155 5.13 -9.96 19.44
N CYS A 156 5.81 -9.62 18.34
CA CYS A 156 7.22 -9.96 18.15
C CYS A 156 8.12 -9.23 19.16
N ALA A 157 7.84 -7.95 19.45
CA ALA A 157 8.57 -7.18 20.45
C ALA A 157 8.38 -7.75 21.88
N LEU A 158 7.16 -8.18 22.22
CA LEU A 158 6.87 -8.83 23.50
C LEU A 158 7.61 -10.18 23.62
N LEU A 159 7.64 -10.99 22.56
CA LEU A 159 8.39 -12.24 22.54
C LEU A 159 9.88 -11.98 22.81
N VAL A 160 10.50 -11.03 22.10
CA VAL A 160 11.91 -10.66 22.30
C VAL A 160 12.17 -10.21 23.75
N PHE A 161 11.27 -9.42 24.33
CA PHE A 161 11.40 -8.98 25.72
C PHE A 161 11.33 -10.16 26.71
N VAL A 162 10.40 -11.08 26.51
CA VAL A 162 10.27 -12.29 27.35
C VAL A 162 11.53 -13.16 27.24
N PHE A 163 12.03 -13.39 26.02
CA PHE A 163 13.24 -14.19 25.79
C PHE A 163 14.50 -13.56 26.40
N THR A 164 14.68 -12.24 26.27
CA THR A 164 15.81 -11.53 26.87
C THR A 164 15.74 -11.55 28.41
N SER A 165 14.55 -11.38 28.99
CA SER A 165 14.34 -11.49 30.43
C SER A 165 14.65 -12.90 30.96
N LEU A 166 14.19 -13.96 30.28
CA LEU A 166 14.52 -15.36 30.60
C LEU A 166 16.04 -15.62 30.56
N LEU A 167 16.74 -15.10 29.54
CA LEU A 167 18.20 -15.19 29.42
C LEU A 167 18.93 -14.57 30.61
N VAL A 168 18.49 -13.38 31.05
CA VAL A 168 19.07 -12.68 32.21
C VAL A 168 18.84 -13.48 33.49
N VAL A 169 17.61 -13.98 33.71
CA VAL A 169 17.27 -14.77 34.91
C VAL A 169 18.05 -16.08 34.96
N PHE A 170 18.08 -16.85 33.86
CA PHE A 170 18.85 -18.10 33.78
C PHE A 170 20.35 -17.84 33.89
N GLY A 171 20.87 -16.78 33.26
CA GLY A 171 22.26 -16.36 33.36
C GLY A 171 22.66 -16.07 34.81
N ILE A 172 21.88 -15.27 35.54
CA ILE A 172 22.15 -14.96 36.95
C ILE A 172 22.02 -16.20 37.84
N ARG A 173 20.98 -17.02 37.64
CA ARG A 173 20.73 -18.24 38.43
C ARG A 173 21.86 -19.28 38.23
N TRP A 174 22.38 -19.40 37.02
CA TRP A 174 23.46 -20.34 36.69
C TRP A 174 24.87 -19.75 36.87
N ARG A 175 25.01 -18.43 37.12
CA ARG A 175 26.31 -17.79 37.43
C ARG A 175 26.90 -18.25 38.76
N LYS A 176 26.06 -18.49 39.79
CA LYS A 176 26.52 -18.93 41.12
C LYS A 176 27.30 -20.26 41.13
N PRO A 177 26.87 -21.34 40.43
CA PRO A 177 27.66 -22.57 40.38
C PRO A 177 28.94 -22.47 39.52
N LEU A 178 29.03 -21.53 38.56
CA LEU A 178 30.20 -21.33 37.71
C LEU A 178 31.29 -20.45 38.37
N ALA A 179 30.92 -19.41 39.10
CA ALA A 179 31.89 -18.53 39.76
C ALA A 179 32.70 -19.26 40.85
N ARG A 180 32.09 -20.23 41.52
CA ARG A 180 32.73 -21.04 42.57
C ARG A 180 33.88 -21.90 42.03
N THR A 181 33.85 -22.28 40.76
CA THR A 181 34.94 -23.03 40.11
C THR A 181 36.11 -22.18 39.64
N PHE A 182 35.92 -20.87 39.44
CA PHE A 182 36.99 -19.97 38.98
C PHE A 182 37.82 -19.37 40.11
N LEU A 183 37.21 -19.07 41.27
CA LEU A 183 37.93 -18.46 42.41
C LEU A 183 38.93 -19.39 43.12
N HIS A 184 38.84 -20.71 42.93
CA HIS A 184 39.82 -21.66 43.47
C HIS A 184 41.12 -21.76 42.65
N ARG A 185 41.28 -20.98 41.58
CA ARG A 185 42.49 -20.97 40.73
C ARG A 185 43.46 -19.82 41.03
N GLY A 186 43.12 -18.88 41.92
CA GLY A 186 43.87 -17.64 42.13
C GLY A 186 44.87 -17.61 43.30
N SER A 187 44.93 -18.63 44.16
CA SER A 187 45.78 -18.61 45.36
C SER A 187 46.62 -19.89 45.47
N SER A 188 47.66 -19.98 44.64
CA SER A 188 48.78 -20.92 44.82
C SER A 188 49.89 -20.56 43.82
N LYS A 189 50.55 -19.42 44.04
CA LYS A 189 51.93 -19.16 43.60
C LYS A 189 52.52 -18.08 44.50
N THR A 190 53.02 -18.51 45.65
CA THR A 190 54.20 -17.98 46.33
C THR A 190 55.11 -19.15 46.57
#